data_AF-A0A1E5JV88-F1
#
_entry.id   AF-A0A1E5JV88-F1
#
_cell.length_a   1.000
_cell.length_b   1.000
_cell.length_c   1.000
_cell.angle_alpha   90.00
_cell.angle_beta   90.00
_cell.angle_gamma   90.00
#
_symmetry.space_group_name_H-M   'P 1'
#
loop_
_entity.id
_entity.type
_entity.pdbx_description
1 polymer ?
#
loop_
_entity_poly.entity_id
_entity_poly.type
_entity_poly.pdbx_seq_one_letter_code
_entity_poly.pdbx_strand_id
1 'polypeptide(L)'
;MSRFPNTTSNELRRYFNSQSLENLLKINISYGPHFESLDARIDEFKMNLGKANSRLAYFTEKHTAHLLTYKEIEIREVSYQSIRNSMLSETDQTDRLLGLKAIGISPMETYEYEERCLAEAISKTSDEIERMNRFITDLEEKVKIAFSELRILNSVIQAKRQLISEPPSKQLGSQY
;
A
#
# COMPACT_ATOMS: atom_id res chain seq x y z
N MET A 1 13.85 4.43 -4.41
CA MET A 1 14.86 3.48 -4.93
C MET A 1 16.13 3.74 -4.14
N SER A 2 16.75 2.75 -3.50
CA SER A 2 18.12 2.93 -2.97
C SER A 2 19.02 3.36 -4.14
N ARG A 3 19.96 4.26 -3.90
CA ARG A 3 20.87 4.73 -4.94
C ARG A 3 21.85 3.67 -5.40
N PHE A 4 22.10 2.68 -4.55
CA PHE A 4 23.06 1.62 -4.79
C PHE A 4 22.39 0.26 -4.50
N PRO A 5 21.43 -0.15 -5.36
CA PRO A 5 20.71 -1.40 -5.14
C PRO A 5 21.66 -2.60 -5.14
N ASN A 6 21.49 -3.48 -4.16
CA ASN A 6 22.22 -4.75 -4.00
C ASN A 6 23.74 -4.63 -3.77
N THR A 7 24.21 -3.48 -3.30
CA THR A 7 25.65 -3.26 -3.05
C THR A 7 25.96 -3.51 -1.57
N THR A 8 26.94 -4.36 -1.29
CA THR A 8 27.37 -4.60 0.10
C THR A 8 28.07 -3.37 0.68
N SER A 9 28.07 -3.24 2.02
CA SER A 9 28.78 -2.13 2.69
C SER A 9 30.26 -2.02 2.30
N ASN A 10 30.91 -3.14 1.97
CA ASN A 10 32.31 -3.17 1.54
C ASN A 10 32.50 -2.63 0.11
N GLU A 11 31.60 -2.99 -0.80
CA GLU A 11 31.61 -2.46 -2.16
C GLU A 11 31.28 -0.97 -2.20
N LEU A 12 30.32 -0.51 -1.39
CA LEU A 12 30.03 0.90 -1.18
C LEU A 12 31.24 1.68 -0.67
N ARG A 13 31.96 1.13 0.32
CA ARG A 13 33.21 1.74 0.82
C ARG A 13 34.27 1.82 -0.27
N ARG A 14 34.49 0.76 -1.04
CA ARG A 14 35.44 0.75 -2.16
C ARG A 14 35.07 1.80 -3.21
N TYR A 15 33.79 1.87 -3.57
CA TYR A 15 33.26 2.86 -4.49
C TYR A 15 33.51 4.28 -3.97
N PHE A 16 33.08 4.62 -2.75
CA PHE A 16 33.30 5.96 -2.19
C PHE A 16 34.79 6.30 -2.03
N ASN A 17 35.64 5.34 -1.68
CA ASN A 17 37.08 5.57 -1.63
C ASN A 17 37.70 5.88 -3.00
N SER A 18 37.17 5.32 -4.08
CA SER A 18 37.62 5.61 -5.45
C SER A 18 37.22 7.00 -5.97
N GLN A 19 36.27 7.67 -5.32
CA GLN A 19 35.78 8.98 -5.74
C GLN A 19 36.60 10.14 -5.16
N SER A 20 36.57 11.28 -5.85
CA SER A 20 37.15 12.54 -5.36
C SER A 20 36.31 13.13 -4.22
N LEU A 21 36.93 13.94 -3.36
CA LEU A 21 36.22 14.59 -2.25
C LEU A 21 35.06 15.46 -2.74
N GLU A 22 35.24 16.17 -3.87
CA GLU A 22 34.19 17.01 -4.47
C GLU A 22 32.99 16.17 -4.94
N ASN A 23 33.24 15.02 -5.56
CA ASN A 23 32.17 14.10 -5.97
C ASN A 23 31.43 13.51 -4.77
N LEU A 24 32.14 13.18 -3.69
CA LEU A 24 31.52 12.68 -2.45
C LEU A 24 30.60 13.72 -1.80
N LEU A 25 30.99 15.00 -1.82
CA LEU A 25 30.15 16.09 -1.32
C LEU A 25 28.89 16.29 -2.18
N LYS A 26 29.02 16.21 -3.51
CA LYS A 26 27.85 16.24 -4.42
C LYS A 26 26.89 15.09 -4.14
N ILE A 27 27.42 13.87 -3.96
CA ILE A 27 26.62 12.70 -3.58
C ILE A 27 25.91 12.96 -2.25
N ASN A 28 26.60 13.50 -1.24
CA ASN A 28 26.04 13.79 0.09
C ASN A 28 24.86 14.77 0.02
N ILE A 29 25.03 15.92 -0.66
CA ILE A 29 23.96 16.94 -0.81
C ILE A 29 22.70 16.32 -1.42
N SER A 30 22.88 15.45 -2.39
CA SER A 30 21.78 14.86 -3.13
C SER A 30 21.03 13.73 -2.40
N TYR A 31 21.46 13.33 -1.18
CA TYR A 31 20.64 12.48 -0.30
C TYR A 31 19.50 13.26 0.37
N GLY A 32 19.63 14.58 0.57
CA GLY A 32 18.55 15.39 1.18
C GLY A 32 17.22 15.27 0.45
N PRO A 33 17.15 15.62 -0.86
CA PRO A 33 15.93 15.45 -1.66
C PRO A 33 15.46 13.98 -1.76
N HIS A 34 16.38 13.02 -1.60
CA HIS A 34 16.03 11.60 -1.61
C HIS A 34 15.23 11.19 -0.38
N PHE A 35 15.65 11.64 0.82
CA PHE A 35 14.91 11.40 2.05
C PHE A 35 13.57 12.12 2.05
N GLU A 36 13.54 13.39 1.65
CA GLU A 36 12.29 14.15 1.51
C GLU A 36 11.28 13.43 0.60
N SER A 37 11.74 12.87 -0.52
CA SER A 37 10.89 12.08 -1.41
C SER A 37 10.40 10.77 -0.78
N LEU A 38 11.22 10.09 0.03
CA LEU A 38 10.80 8.87 0.72
C LEU A 38 9.76 9.19 1.80
N ASP A 39 9.99 10.22 2.60
CA ASP A 39 9.08 10.65 3.66
C ASP A 39 7.73 11.09 3.08
N ALA A 40 7.74 11.92 2.02
CA ALA A 40 6.52 12.34 1.35
C ALA A 40 5.68 11.16 0.83
N ARG A 41 6.33 10.12 0.30
CA ARG A 41 5.65 8.91 -0.16
C ARG A 41 5.10 8.08 0.99
N ILE A 42 5.84 7.97 2.09
CA ILE A 42 5.37 7.28 3.30
C ILE A 42 4.11 7.99 3.83
N ASP A 43 4.13 9.32 3.91
CA ASP A 43 3.00 10.12 4.37
C ASP A 43 1.78 9.97 3.45
N GLU A 44 1.99 9.97 2.13
CA GLU A 44 0.94 9.71 1.14
C GLU A 44 0.30 8.32 1.37
N PHE A 45 1.12 7.27 1.53
CA PHE A 45 0.61 5.93 1.79
C PHE A 45 -0.11 5.84 3.14
N LYS A 46 0.36 6.50 4.19
CA LYS A 46 -0.32 6.56 5.49
C LYS A 46 -1.67 7.26 5.39
N MET A 47 -1.75 8.36 4.65
CA MET A 47 -3.03 9.05 4.42
C MET A 47 -4.00 8.15 3.65
N ASN A 48 -3.54 7.50 2.59
CA ASN A 48 -4.38 6.59 1.78
C ASN A 48 -4.82 5.37 2.58
N LEU A 49 -3.96 4.85 3.46
CA LEU A 49 -4.29 3.77 4.38
C LEU A 49 -5.38 4.18 5.37
N GLY A 50 -5.34 5.42 5.88
CA GLY A 50 -6.43 5.98 6.69
C GLY A 50 -7.76 5.95 5.96
N LYS A 51 -7.79 6.39 4.69
CA LYS A 51 -9.00 6.36 3.85
C LYS A 51 -9.48 4.92 3.59
N ALA A 52 -8.57 4.01 3.29
CA ALA A 52 -8.89 2.60 3.04
C ALA A 52 -9.48 1.94 4.29
N ASN A 53 -8.94 2.21 5.48
CA ASN A 53 -9.49 1.74 6.75
C ASN A 53 -10.89 2.28 7.02
N SER A 54 -11.14 3.57 6.79
CA SER A 54 -12.49 4.14 6.91
C SER A 54 -13.47 3.48 5.95
N ARG A 55 -13.04 3.20 4.71
CA ARG A 55 -13.85 2.49 3.71
C ARG A 55 -14.15 1.05 4.13
N LEU A 56 -13.16 0.35 4.69
CA LEU A 56 -13.35 -1.01 5.20
C LEU A 56 -14.37 -1.02 6.35
N ALA A 57 -14.25 -0.08 7.29
CA ALA A 57 -15.20 0.07 8.40
C ALA A 57 -16.63 0.31 7.87
N TYR A 58 -16.78 1.21 6.91
CA TYR A 58 -18.07 1.48 6.26
C TYR A 58 -18.69 0.24 5.61
N PHE A 59 -17.92 -0.52 4.80
CA PHE A 59 -18.47 -1.73 4.18
C PHE A 59 -18.76 -2.83 5.20
N THR A 60 -17.95 -2.94 6.24
CA THR A 60 -18.18 -3.91 7.32
C THR A 60 -19.48 -3.59 8.07
N GLU A 61 -19.70 -2.33 8.42
CA GLU A 61 -20.96 -1.87 9.03
C GLU A 61 -22.17 -2.08 8.12
N LYS A 62 -22.01 -1.79 6.82
CA LYS A 62 -23.08 -2.02 5.85
C LYS A 62 -23.40 -3.50 5.69
N HIS A 63 -22.38 -4.36 5.70
CA HIS A 63 -22.53 -5.81 5.63
C HIS A 63 -23.21 -6.36 6.89
N THR A 64 -22.84 -5.90 8.09
CA THR A 64 -23.53 -6.33 9.31
C THR A 64 -24.98 -5.87 9.34
N ALA A 65 -25.27 -4.64 8.90
CA ALA A 65 -26.63 -4.15 8.75
C ALA A 65 -27.44 -4.99 7.75
N HIS A 66 -26.84 -5.37 6.63
CA HIS A 66 -27.44 -6.27 5.63
C HIS A 66 -27.78 -7.64 6.22
N LEU A 67 -26.89 -8.23 7.02
CA LEU A 67 -27.17 -9.50 7.68
C LEU A 67 -28.37 -9.44 8.64
N LEU A 68 -28.61 -8.28 9.26
CA LEU A 68 -29.75 -8.10 10.18
C LEU A 68 -31.10 -8.06 9.45
N THR A 69 -31.15 -7.71 8.15
CA THR A 69 -32.41 -7.66 7.39
C THR A 69 -32.86 -9.02 6.87
N TYR A 70 -32.05 -10.09 7.05
CA TYR A 70 -32.31 -11.43 6.51
C TYR A 70 -33.74 -11.94 6.80
N LYS A 71 -34.19 -11.81 8.06
CA LYS A 71 -35.53 -12.27 8.47
C LYS A 71 -36.65 -11.52 7.74
N GLU A 72 -36.48 -10.23 7.50
CA GLU A 72 -37.47 -9.44 6.77
C GLU A 72 -37.51 -9.85 5.29
N ILE A 73 -36.36 -10.15 4.70
CA ILE A 73 -36.26 -10.67 3.34
C ILE A 73 -36.89 -12.05 3.22
N GLU A 74 -36.69 -12.94 4.20
CA GLU A 74 -37.32 -14.26 4.23
C GLU A 74 -38.86 -14.17 4.20
N ILE A 75 -39.45 -13.24 4.95
CA ILE A 75 -40.91 -13.00 4.94
C ILE A 75 -41.36 -12.49 3.56
N ARG A 76 -40.59 -11.59 2.94
CA ARG A 76 -40.88 -11.08 1.59
C ARG A 76 -40.75 -12.17 0.53
N GLU A 77 -39.78 -13.07 0.68
CA GLU A 77 -39.56 -14.20 -0.22
C GLU A 77 -40.73 -15.18 -0.18
N VAL A 78 -41.27 -15.49 1.01
CA VAL A 78 -42.48 -16.33 1.12
C VAL A 78 -43.65 -15.69 0.36
N SER A 79 -43.83 -14.37 0.49
CA SER A 79 -44.88 -13.64 -0.23
C SER A 79 -44.64 -13.67 -1.74
N TYR A 80 -43.39 -13.46 -2.17
CA TYR A 80 -42.98 -13.54 -3.57
C TYR A 80 -43.27 -14.92 -4.17
N GLN A 81 -42.88 -16.00 -3.49
CA GLN A 81 -43.11 -17.37 -3.95
C GLN A 81 -44.60 -17.71 -4.01
N SER A 82 -45.40 -17.23 -3.05
CA SER A 82 -46.86 -17.38 -3.08
C SER A 82 -47.47 -16.72 -4.33
N ILE A 83 -47.10 -15.48 -4.62
CA ILE A 83 -47.59 -14.73 -5.80
C ILE A 83 -47.12 -15.42 -7.09
N ARG A 84 -45.86 -15.85 -7.15
CA ARG A 84 -45.29 -16.56 -8.29
C ARG A 84 -46.01 -17.87 -8.57
N ASN A 85 -46.30 -18.66 -7.54
CA ASN A 85 -47.03 -19.92 -7.67
C ASN A 85 -48.48 -19.69 -8.12
N SER A 86 -49.14 -18.63 -7.63
CA SER A 86 -50.47 -18.23 -8.12
C SER A 86 -50.43 -17.94 -9.63
N MET A 87 -49.49 -17.12 -10.09
CA MET A 87 -49.37 -16.82 -11.53
C MET A 87 -49.05 -18.06 -12.38
N LEU A 88 -48.32 -19.03 -11.84
CA LEU A 88 -48.05 -20.29 -12.55
C LEU A 88 -49.29 -21.18 -12.70
N SER A 89 -50.25 -21.05 -11.78
CA SER A 89 -51.53 -21.78 -11.84
C SER A 89 -52.53 -21.18 -12.84
N GLU A 90 -52.24 -20.00 -13.39
CA GLU A 90 -53.11 -19.33 -14.35
C GLU A 90 -53.17 -20.10 -15.68
N THR A 91 -54.40 -20.26 -16.18
CA THR A 91 -54.70 -21.07 -17.36
C THR A 91 -54.45 -20.31 -18.67
N ASP A 92 -54.61 -18.98 -18.66
CA ASP A 92 -54.24 -18.14 -19.79
C ASP A 92 -52.71 -17.94 -19.84
N GLN A 93 -52.12 -18.38 -20.96
CA GLN A 93 -50.69 -18.29 -21.20
C GLN A 93 -50.19 -16.84 -21.29
N THR A 94 -51.01 -15.91 -21.77
CA THR A 94 -50.66 -14.49 -21.95
C THR A 94 -50.59 -13.79 -20.59
N ASP A 95 -51.61 -13.99 -19.75
CA ASP A 95 -51.67 -13.40 -18.42
C ASP A 95 -50.60 -13.99 -17.50
N ARG A 96 -50.31 -15.30 -17.62
CA ARG A 96 -49.18 -15.92 -16.92
C ARG A 96 -47.85 -15.30 -17.30
N LEU A 97 -47.59 -15.10 -18.61
CA LEU A 97 -46.32 -14.53 -19.07
C LEU A 97 -46.16 -13.07 -18.60
N LEU A 98 -47.21 -12.26 -18.73
CA LEU A 98 -47.21 -10.87 -18.28
C LEU A 98 -47.07 -10.76 -16.77
N GLY A 99 -47.77 -11.59 -16.01
CA GLY A 99 -47.70 -11.66 -14.54
C GLY A 99 -46.31 -12.04 -14.04
N LEU A 100 -45.69 -13.08 -14.61
CA LEU A 100 -44.32 -13.48 -14.25
C LEU A 100 -43.29 -12.39 -14.58
N LYS A 101 -43.48 -11.65 -15.68
CA LYS A 101 -42.61 -10.53 -16.03
C LYS A 101 -42.79 -9.35 -15.06
N ALA A 102 -44.01 -9.10 -14.59
CA ALA A 102 -44.32 -8.01 -13.66
C ALA A 102 -43.84 -8.28 -12.23
N ILE A 103 -43.80 -9.55 -11.79
CA ILE A 103 -43.32 -9.97 -10.47
C ILE A 103 -41.86 -9.58 -10.22
N GLY A 104 -41.03 -9.62 -11.27
CA GLY A 104 -39.61 -9.25 -11.18
C GLY A 104 -38.76 -10.28 -10.45
N ILE A 105 -37.65 -9.81 -9.88
CA ILE A 105 -36.58 -10.63 -9.28
C ILE A 105 -36.95 -11.02 -7.85
N SER A 106 -36.50 -12.19 -7.41
CA SER A 106 -36.70 -12.63 -6.03
C SER A 106 -36.01 -11.67 -5.04
N PRO A 107 -36.70 -11.29 -3.95
CA PRO A 107 -36.08 -10.58 -2.83
C PRO A 107 -34.84 -11.29 -2.29
N MET A 108 -34.86 -12.62 -2.20
CA MET A 108 -33.70 -13.40 -1.75
C MET A 108 -32.53 -13.33 -2.75
N GLU A 109 -32.79 -13.45 -4.05
CA GLU A 109 -31.74 -13.32 -5.08
C GLU A 109 -31.06 -11.94 -5.02
N THR A 110 -31.85 -10.88 -4.82
CA THR A 110 -31.33 -9.51 -4.68
C THR A 110 -30.49 -9.38 -3.42
N TYR A 111 -30.95 -9.97 -2.32
CA TYR A 111 -30.25 -9.97 -1.03
C TYR A 111 -28.88 -10.68 -1.12
N GLU A 112 -28.84 -11.88 -1.68
CA GLU A 112 -27.60 -12.66 -1.85
C GLU A 112 -26.62 -11.98 -2.82
N TYR A 113 -27.14 -11.28 -3.83
CA TYR A 113 -26.31 -10.48 -4.73
C TYR A 113 -25.66 -9.31 -3.98
N GLU A 114 -26.44 -8.55 -3.22
CA GLU A 114 -25.93 -7.44 -2.43
C GLU A 114 -24.92 -7.89 -1.36
N GLU A 115 -25.17 -9.01 -0.69
CA GLU A 115 -24.24 -9.61 0.27
C GLU A 115 -22.90 -9.94 -0.39
N ARG A 116 -22.92 -10.60 -1.56
CA ARG A 116 -21.70 -10.90 -2.33
C ARG A 116 -20.94 -9.65 -2.74
N CYS A 117 -21.64 -8.61 -3.22
CA CYS A 117 -21.01 -7.35 -3.58
C CYS A 117 -20.33 -6.68 -2.38
N LEU A 118 -20.95 -6.73 -1.20
CA LEU A 118 -20.39 -6.19 0.03
C LEU A 118 -19.16 -7.00 0.49
N ALA A 119 -19.25 -8.34 0.46
CA ALA A 119 -18.14 -9.21 0.79
C ALA A 119 -16.93 -9.00 -0.15
N GLU A 120 -17.17 -8.87 -1.45
CA GLU A 120 -16.13 -8.55 -2.42
C GLU A 120 -15.49 -7.17 -2.16
N ALA A 121 -16.31 -6.16 -1.84
CA ALA A 121 -15.82 -4.83 -1.51
C ALA A 121 -14.95 -4.82 -0.24
N ILE A 122 -15.34 -5.61 0.78
CA ILE A 122 -14.55 -5.82 2.01
C ILE A 122 -13.20 -6.47 1.66
N SER A 123 -13.23 -7.60 0.94
CA SER A 123 -12.01 -8.32 0.55
C SER A 123 -11.05 -7.44 -0.25
N LYS A 124 -11.56 -6.75 -1.28
CA LYS A 124 -10.74 -5.86 -2.12
C LYS A 124 -10.11 -4.71 -1.33
N THR A 125 -10.86 -4.13 -0.40
CA THR A 125 -10.36 -3.04 0.45
C THR A 125 -9.31 -3.56 1.44
N SER A 126 -9.50 -4.78 1.98
CA SER A 126 -8.51 -5.42 2.85
C SER A 126 -7.20 -5.70 2.10
N ASP A 127 -7.28 -6.24 0.88
CA ASP A 127 -6.10 -6.49 0.04
C ASP A 127 -5.35 -5.19 -0.32
N GLU A 128 -6.08 -4.09 -0.49
CA GLU A 128 -5.51 -2.77 -0.69
C GLU A 128 -4.74 -2.30 0.55
N ILE A 129 -5.32 -2.44 1.75
CA ILE A 129 -4.66 -2.12 3.03
C ILE A 129 -3.38 -2.94 3.20
N GLU A 130 -3.42 -4.25 2.95
CA GLU A 130 -2.23 -5.10 3.04
C GLU A 130 -1.13 -4.68 2.05
N ARG A 131 -1.50 -4.34 0.81
CA ARG A 131 -0.54 -3.82 -0.17
C ARG A 131 0.08 -2.51 0.29
N MET A 132 -0.71 -1.57 0.80
CA MET A 132 -0.20 -0.29 1.32
C MET A 132 0.74 -0.50 2.51
N ASN A 133 0.40 -1.38 3.45
CA ASN A 133 1.28 -1.73 4.57
C ASN A 133 2.62 -2.30 4.09
N ARG A 134 2.61 -3.23 3.11
CA ARG A 134 3.83 -3.76 2.50
C ARG A 134 4.68 -2.66 1.86
N PHE A 135 4.06 -1.70 1.16
CA PHE A 135 4.78 -0.58 0.57
C PHE A 135 5.39 0.34 1.63
N ILE A 136 4.69 0.61 2.73
CA ILE A 136 5.22 1.40 3.85
C ILE A 136 6.45 0.70 4.44
N THR A 137 6.36 -0.60 4.73
CA THR A 137 7.50 -1.37 5.26
C THR A 137 8.71 -1.35 4.31
N ASP A 138 8.48 -1.53 3.00
CA ASP A 138 9.54 -1.46 1.99
C ASP A 138 10.17 -0.06 1.90
N LEU A 139 9.38 1.01 2.01
CA LEU A 139 9.89 2.38 2.06
C LEU A 139 10.69 2.67 3.33
N GLU A 140 10.21 2.22 4.50
CA GLU A 140 10.93 2.35 5.77
C GLU A 140 12.27 1.60 5.73
N GLU A 141 12.31 0.42 5.12
CA GLU A 141 13.56 -0.31 4.92
C GLU A 141 14.51 0.44 3.99
N LYS A 142 13.99 1.05 2.91
CA LYS A 142 14.79 1.90 2.01
C LYS A 142 15.37 3.12 2.74
N VAL A 143 14.63 3.72 3.68
CA VAL A 143 15.13 4.81 4.52
C VAL A 143 16.30 4.32 5.38
N LYS A 144 16.18 3.17 6.04
CA LYS A 144 17.27 2.59 6.85
C LYS A 144 18.52 2.30 6.01
N ILE A 145 18.34 1.72 4.82
CA ILE A 145 19.44 1.45 3.88
C ILE A 145 20.11 2.77 3.47
N ALA A 146 19.35 3.77 3.02
CA ALA A 146 19.89 5.07 2.64
C ALA A 146 20.63 5.77 3.80
N PHE A 147 20.15 5.64 5.04
CA PHE A 147 20.85 6.15 6.22
C PHE A 147 22.18 5.44 6.44
N SER A 148 22.23 4.12 6.26
CA SER A 148 23.46 3.35 6.36
C SER A 148 24.48 3.75 5.27
N GLU A 149 24.02 3.97 4.04
CA GLU A 149 24.84 4.45 2.92
C GLU A 149 25.43 5.84 3.22
N LEU A 150 24.60 6.77 3.72
CA LEU A 150 25.02 8.12 4.12
C LEU A 150 26.06 8.08 5.24
N ARG A 151 25.90 7.19 6.23
CA ARG A 151 26.87 7.02 7.32
C ARG A 151 28.24 6.57 6.80
N ILE A 152 28.26 5.63 5.85
CA ILE A 152 29.50 5.17 5.21
C ILE A 152 30.13 6.33 4.41
N LEU A 153 29.33 7.04 3.62
CA LEU A 153 29.79 8.19 2.84
C LEU A 153 30.44 9.25 3.72
N ASN A 154 29.78 9.64 4.82
CA ASN A 154 30.30 10.63 5.76
C ASN A 154 31.60 10.18 6.43
N SER A 155 31.74 8.89 6.77
CA SER A 155 32.99 8.34 7.29
C SER A 155 34.14 8.43 6.29
N VAL A 156 33.89 8.13 5.01
CA VAL A 156 34.91 8.27 3.94
C VAL A 156 35.28 9.73 3.68
N ILE A 157 34.30 10.64 3.69
CA ILE A 157 34.54 12.08 3.58
C ILE A 157 35.44 12.58 4.71
N GLN A 158 35.16 12.19 5.96
CA GLN A 158 35.99 12.56 7.11
C GLN A 158 37.43 12.05 6.98
N ALA A 159 37.62 10.78 6.61
CA ALA A 159 38.94 10.21 6.40
C ALA A 159 39.73 10.94 5.30
N LYS A 160 39.09 11.27 4.17
CA LYS A 160 39.72 12.03 3.08
C LYS A 160 40.04 13.47 3.47
N ARG A 161 39.23 14.12 4.30
CA ARG A 161 39.54 15.46 4.82
C ARG A 161 40.77 15.46 5.73
N GLN A 162 40.89 14.46 6.60
CA GLN A 162 42.05 14.32 7.49
C GLN A 162 43.36 14.14 6.71
N LEU A 163 43.35 13.33 5.64
CA LEU A 163 44.51 13.12 4.77
C LEU A 163 44.97 14.37 4.02
N ILE A 164 44.08 15.34 3.79
CA ILE A 164 44.41 16.61 3.13
C ILE A 164 44.87 17.67 4.15
N SER A 165 44.48 17.52 5.42
CA SER A 165 44.81 18.45 6.51
C SER A 165 46.13 18.14 7.23
N GLU A 166 46.78 17.00 7.00
CA GLU A 166 48.15 16.76 7.47
C GLU A 166 49.15 17.49 6.54
N PRO A 167 49.89 18.51 7.03
CA PRO A 167 51.02 19.04 6.28
C PRO A 167 52.12 17.96 6.25
N PRO A 168 52.99 17.94 5.22
CA PRO A 168 54.16 17.08 5.23
C PRO A 168 55.02 17.52 6.42
N SER A 169 55.03 16.70 7.47
CA SER A 169 56.01 16.76 8.54
C SER A 169 57.37 16.64 7.88
N LYS A 170 58.05 17.78 7.71
CA LYS A 170 59.44 17.83 7.27
C LYS A 170 60.22 16.84 8.12
N GLN A 171 60.63 15.74 7.52
CA GLN A 171 61.81 15.01 7.94
C GLN A 171 62.98 15.99 7.82
N LEU A 172 63.22 16.76 8.88
CA LEU A 172 64.54 17.35 9.08
C LEU A 172 65.45 16.21 9.50
N GLY A 173 66.34 15.86 8.57
CA GLY A 173 67.27 14.78 8.69
C GLY A 173 68.09 14.86 9.97
N SER A 174 68.28 13.68 10.56
CA SER A 174 69.49 13.37 11.29
C SER A 174 70.66 13.54 10.34
N GLN A 175 71.71 14.28 10.74
CA GLN A 175 73.08 13.77 10.86
C GLN A 175 74.15 14.89 10.85
N TYR A 176 74.96 14.84 11.91
CA TYR A 176 76.29 15.43 12.17
C TYR A 176 76.42 16.94 12.44
#